data_AF-A0A8T4MS65-F1
#
_entry.id   AF-A0A8T4MS65-F1
#
_cell.length_a   1.000
_cell.length_b   1.000
_cell.length_c   1.000
_cell.angle_alpha   90.00
_cell.angle_beta   90.00
_cell.angle_gamma   90.00
#
_symmetry.space_group_name_H-M   'P 1'
#
loop_
_entity.id
_entity.type
_entity.pdbx_description
1 polymer ?
#
loop_
_entity_poly.entity_id
_entity_poly.type
_entity_poly.pdbx_seq_one_letter_code
_entity_poly.pdbx_strand_id
1 'polypeptide(L)'
;MEQFFKTALTFLVLAIVLFGLYFFSDWFSKTTGYALGEDQKVNLATCLKNKDSVFYTSLTCPNCDKQLALFGDDASKILNVVVCTSIDECPNGGVPAWKIGAQTSYGVKQLDELISISGCEVK
;
A
#
# COMPACT_ATOMS: atom_id res chain seq x y z
N MET A 1 43.51 -9.96 37.62
CA MET A 1 42.30 -10.75 37.29
C MET A 1 41.06 -9.87 37.17
N GLU A 2 40.83 -8.91 38.08
CA GLU A 2 39.66 -8.00 38.03
C GLU A 2 39.54 -7.13 36.77
N GLN A 3 40.64 -6.57 36.23
CA GLN A 3 40.56 -5.69 35.06
C GLN A 3 40.16 -6.44 33.78
N PHE A 4 40.63 -7.68 33.59
CA PHE A 4 40.26 -8.51 32.45
C PHE A 4 38.77 -8.85 32.45
N PHE A 5 38.20 -9.12 33.64
CA PHE A 5 36.78 -9.42 33.80
C PHE A 5 35.90 -8.20 33.46
N LYS A 6 36.30 -6.99 33.91
CA LYS A 6 35.59 -5.74 33.56
C LYS A 6 35.58 -5.47 32.06
N THR A 7 36.74 -5.62 31.41
CA THR A 7 36.88 -5.42 29.96
C THR A 7 36.04 -6.42 29.16
N ALA A 8 36.08 -7.71 29.53
CA ALA A 8 35.25 -8.73 28.89
C ALA A 8 33.76 -8.47 29.05
N LEU A 9 33.34 -7.99 30.24
CA LEU A 9 31.94 -7.66 30.53
C LEU A 9 31.46 -6.45 29.72
N THR A 10 32.30 -5.42 29.54
CA THR A 10 31.99 -4.29 28.65
C THR A 10 31.84 -4.71 27.19
N PHE A 11 32.70 -5.59 26.67
CA PHE A 11 32.57 -6.08 25.30
C PHE A 11 31.32 -6.94 25.11
N LEU A 12 30.95 -7.75 26.10
CA LEU A 12 29.75 -8.57 26.07
C LEU A 12 28.48 -7.71 26.09
N VAL A 13 28.43 -6.68 26.93
CA VAL A 13 27.32 -5.71 26.95
C VAL A 13 27.23 -4.97 25.61
N LEU A 14 28.36 -4.51 25.07
CA LEU A 14 28.40 -3.85 23.76
C LEU A 14 27.86 -4.77 22.65
N ALA A 15 28.28 -6.04 22.64
CA ALA A 15 27.81 -7.02 21.67
C ALA A 15 26.30 -7.28 21.78
N ILE A 16 25.76 -7.39 23.01
CA ILE A 16 24.31 -7.55 23.24
C ILE A 16 23.54 -6.31 22.78
N VAL A 17 24.05 -5.11 23.05
CA VAL A 17 23.41 -3.86 22.61
C VAL A 17 23.41 -3.76 21.08
N LEU A 18 24.54 -4.03 20.42
CA LEU A 18 24.63 -4.01 18.96
C LEU A 18 23.72 -5.07 18.32
N PHE A 19 23.68 -6.27 18.89
CA PHE A 19 22.81 -7.35 18.43
C PHE A 19 21.34 -7.00 18.63
N GLY A 20 20.99 -6.47 19.81
CA GLY A 20 19.64 -5.98 20.11
C GLY A 20 19.19 -4.89 19.16
N LEU A 21 20.05 -3.91 18.84
CA LEU A 21 19.76 -2.85 17.88
C LEU A 21 19.56 -3.38 16.46
N TYR A 22 20.39 -4.34 16.02
CA TYR A 22 20.25 -4.98 14.71
C TYR A 22 18.89 -5.69 14.59
N PHE A 23 18.56 -6.57 15.54
CA PHE A 23 17.28 -7.29 15.54
C PHE A 23 16.08 -6.36 15.71
N PHE A 24 16.21 -5.32 16.54
CA PHE A 24 15.16 -4.33 16.72
C PHE A 24 14.91 -3.54 15.44
N SER A 25 15.94 -3.15 14.67
CA SER A 25 15.73 -2.43 13.41
C SER A 25 14.98 -3.25 12.36
N ASP A 26 15.31 -4.53 12.20
CA ASP A 26 14.61 -5.43 11.26
C ASP A 26 13.16 -5.68 11.67
N TRP A 27 12.93 -5.90 12.97
CA TRP A 27 11.60 -6.13 13.52
C TRP A 27 10.73 -4.87 13.50
N PHE A 28 11.30 -3.73 13.91
CA PHE A 28 10.60 -2.44 13.97
C PHE A 28 10.21 -1.93 12.57
N SER A 29 11.06 -2.15 11.57
CA SER A 29 10.75 -1.86 10.16
C SER A 29 9.50 -2.61 9.68
N LYS A 30 9.42 -3.92 10.00
CA LYS A 30 8.27 -4.75 9.66
C LYS A 30 7.01 -4.45 10.48
N THR A 31 7.16 -3.95 11.71
CA THR A 31 6.03 -3.64 12.59
C THR A 31 5.46 -2.24 12.35
N THR A 32 6.29 -1.23 12.06
CA THR A 32 5.85 0.18 12.02
C THR A 32 5.82 0.79 10.62
N GLY A 33 6.62 0.27 9.68
CA GLY A 33 6.68 0.79 8.31
C GLY A 33 5.41 0.56 7.49
N TYR A 34 4.60 -0.43 7.85
CA TYR A 34 3.32 -0.71 7.19
C TYR A 34 2.18 0.16 7.74
N ALA A 35 2.12 0.36 9.06
CA ALA A 35 0.99 1.03 9.71
C ALA A 35 0.79 2.49 9.26
N LEU A 36 1.86 3.28 9.14
CA LEU A 36 1.74 4.70 8.75
C LEU A 36 1.32 4.88 7.27
N GLY A 37 1.74 3.97 6.38
CA GLY A 37 1.37 4.02 4.97
C GLY A 37 -0.01 3.41 4.70
N GLU A 38 -0.46 2.49 5.55
CA GLU A 38 -1.75 1.83 5.45
C GLU A 38 -2.91 2.81 5.70
N ASP A 39 -2.79 3.68 6.70
CA ASP A 39 -3.77 4.75 6.97
C ASP A 39 -3.98 5.66 5.74
N GLN A 40 -2.90 6.02 5.05
CA GLN A 40 -2.98 6.83 3.83
C GLN A 40 -3.71 6.09 2.70
N LYS A 41 -3.46 4.79 2.53
CA LYS A 41 -4.14 3.98 1.51
C LYS A 41 -5.63 3.84 1.81
N VAL A 42 -5.98 3.62 3.08
CA VAL A 42 -7.38 3.55 3.55
C VAL A 42 -8.08 4.88 3.35
N ASN A 43 -7.43 6.01 3.67
CA ASN A 43 -7.96 7.35 3.45
C ASN A 43 -8.20 7.63 1.97
N LEU A 44 -7.25 7.26 1.10
CA LEU A 44 -7.42 7.39 -0.35
C LEU A 44 -8.57 6.54 -0.87
N ALA A 45 -8.64 5.26 -0.49
CA ALA A 45 -9.70 4.36 -0.93
C ALA A 45 -11.09 4.84 -0.47
N THR A 46 -11.18 5.35 0.76
CA THR A 46 -12.41 5.96 1.29
C THR A 46 -12.81 7.21 0.52
N CYS A 47 -11.85 8.09 0.22
CA CYS A 47 -12.12 9.29 -0.57
C CYS A 47 -12.57 8.94 -2.00
N LEU A 48 -11.91 7.99 -2.66
CA LEU A 48 -12.30 7.50 -3.99
C LEU A 48 -13.71 6.93 -3.97
N LYS A 49 -14.04 6.12 -2.96
CA LYS A 49 -15.39 5.58 -2.77
C LYS A 49 -16.44 6.69 -2.63
N ASN A 50 -16.16 7.70 -1.81
CA ASN A 50 -17.07 8.84 -1.58
C ASN A 50 -17.27 9.72 -2.81
N LYS A 51 -16.34 9.68 -3.78
CA LYS A 51 -16.46 10.36 -5.07
C LYS A 51 -17.11 9.49 -6.15
N ASP A 52 -17.71 8.36 -5.76
CA ASP A 52 -18.29 7.36 -6.66
C ASP A 52 -17.30 6.90 -7.74
N SER A 53 -16.00 6.88 -7.40
CA SER A 53 -14.96 6.37 -8.30
C SER A 53 -15.16 4.88 -8.50
N VAL A 54 -15.12 4.43 -9.75
CA VAL A 54 -15.24 3.01 -10.11
C VAL A 54 -13.92 2.47 -10.64
N PHE A 55 -13.47 1.36 -10.05
CA PHE A 55 -12.35 0.59 -10.57
C PHE A 55 -12.86 -0.60 -11.38
N TYR A 56 -12.57 -0.61 -12.68
CA TYR A 56 -12.93 -1.69 -13.59
C TYR A 56 -11.79 -2.72 -13.66
N THR A 57 -12.13 -3.98 -13.41
CA THR A 57 -11.19 -5.12 -13.36
C THR A 57 -11.72 -6.30 -14.17
N SER A 58 -10.93 -7.36 -14.33
CA SER A 58 -11.36 -8.66 -14.85
C SER A 58 -10.74 -9.79 -14.05
N LEU A 59 -11.38 -10.96 -14.05
CA LEU A 59 -10.95 -12.15 -13.31
C LEU A 59 -9.58 -12.68 -13.76
N THR A 60 -9.15 -12.37 -14.98
CA THR A 60 -7.90 -12.86 -15.59
C THR A 60 -6.93 -11.72 -15.90
N CYS A 61 -6.94 -10.66 -15.09
CA CYS A 61 -6.15 -9.46 -15.33
C CYS A 61 -4.99 -9.31 -14.33
N PRO A 62 -3.74 -9.71 -14.67
CA PRO A 62 -2.61 -9.62 -13.75
C PRO A 62 -2.23 -8.17 -13.40
N ASN A 63 -2.53 -7.22 -14.29
CA ASN A 63 -2.31 -5.80 -14.01
C ASN A 63 -3.36 -5.24 -13.03
N CYS A 64 -4.54 -5.84 -12.97
CA CYS A 64 -5.58 -5.45 -12.03
C CYS A 64 -5.21 -5.93 -10.62
N ASP A 65 -4.64 -7.13 -10.50
CA ASP A 65 -4.09 -7.61 -9.22
C ASP A 65 -2.97 -6.70 -8.71
N LYS A 66 -2.08 -6.24 -9.60
CA LYS A 66 -1.05 -5.25 -9.25
C LYS A 66 -1.65 -3.95 -8.73
N GLN A 67 -2.73 -3.45 -9.37
CA GLN A 67 -3.40 -2.23 -8.91
C GLN A 67 -3.96 -2.40 -7.49
N LEU A 68 -4.64 -3.53 -7.20
CA LEU A 68 -5.18 -3.81 -5.87
C LEU A 68 -4.08 -4.01 -4.83
N ALA A 69 -2.97 -4.65 -5.21
CA ALA A 69 -1.81 -4.82 -4.34
C ALA A 69 -1.17 -3.49 -3.91
N LEU A 70 -1.23 -2.43 -4.72
CA LEU A 70 -0.77 -1.10 -4.32
C LEU A 70 -1.58 -0.55 -3.12
N PHE A 71 -2.88 -0.80 -3.10
CA PHE A 71 -3.77 -0.44 -1.98
C PHE A 71 -3.61 -1.37 -0.78
N GLY A 72 -3.24 -2.63 -0.98
CA GLY A 72 -3.20 -3.62 0.08
C GLY A 72 -4.59 -4.14 0.45
N ASP A 73 -4.63 -5.13 1.33
CA ASP A 73 -5.83 -5.93 1.56
C ASP A 73 -6.97 -5.12 2.17
N ASP A 74 -6.69 -4.20 3.09
CA ASP A 74 -7.74 -3.48 3.80
C ASP A 74 -8.29 -2.29 3.00
N ALA A 75 -7.42 -1.50 2.37
CA ALA A 75 -7.87 -0.38 1.54
C ALA A 75 -8.56 -0.85 0.25
N SER A 76 -8.13 -1.96 -0.35
CA SER A 76 -8.74 -2.47 -1.58
C SER A 76 -10.20 -2.91 -1.41
N LYS A 77 -10.59 -3.42 -0.23
CA LYS A 77 -11.97 -3.79 0.13
C LYS A 77 -12.93 -2.59 0.16
N ILE A 78 -12.41 -1.38 0.30
CA ILE A 78 -13.22 -0.16 0.42
C ILE A 78 -13.65 0.33 -0.97
N LEU A 79 -12.82 0.12 -1.99
CA LEU A 79 -13.01 0.60 -3.36
C LEU A 79 -14.30 0.06 -3.98
N ASN A 80 -14.92 0.84 -4.86
CA ASN A 80 -16.01 0.36 -5.70
C ASN A 80 -15.41 -0.36 -6.92
N VAL A 81 -15.32 -1.68 -6.82
CA VAL A 81 -14.74 -2.53 -7.88
C VAL A 81 -15.84 -3.16 -8.72
N VAL A 82 -15.75 -3.01 -10.04
CA VAL A 82 -16.63 -3.65 -11.01
C VAL A 82 -15.83 -4.65 -11.81
N VAL A 83 -16.22 -5.92 -11.72
CA VAL A 83 -15.64 -6.99 -12.52
C VAL A 83 -16.34 -7.02 -13.87
N CYS A 84 -15.57 -6.76 -14.93
CA CYS A 84 -16.02 -6.84 -16.31
C CYS A 84 -16.36 -8.27 -16.70
N THR A 85 -17.64 -8.55 -16.93
CA THR A 85 -18.10 -9.83 -17.48
C THR A 85 -18.51 -9.74 -18.94
N SER A 86 -18.92 -8.54 -19.39
CA SER A 86 -19.34 -8.24 -20.76
C SER A 86 -18.74 -6.91 -21.25
N ILE A 87 -18.75 -6.71 -22.56
CA ILE A 87 -18.25 -5.47 -23.20
C ILE A 87 -19.13 -4.26 -22.81
N ASP A 88 -20.42 -4.48 -22.60
CA ASP A 88 -21.38 -3.40 -22.31
C ASP A 88 -21.20 -2.80 -20.91
N GLU A 89 -20.66 -3.58 -19.97
CA GLU A 89 -20.42 -3.15 -18.58
C GLU A 89 -19.11 -2.36 -18.42
N CYS A 90 -18.24 -2.39 -19.44
CA CYS A 90 -16.86 -1.95 -19.29
C CYS A 90 -16.41 -0.91 -20.29
N PRO A 91 -15.47 -0.03 -19.88
CA PRO A 91 -14.98 1.00 -20.76
C PRO A 91 -14.23 0.37 -21.94
N ASN A 92 -14.50 0.88 -23.15
CA ASN A 92 -13.95 0.35 -24.41
C ASN A 92 -12.41 0.27 -24.45
N GLY A 93 -11.71 1.06 -23.63
CA GLY A 93 -10.24 1.04 -23.56
C GLY A 93 -9.63 -0.10 -22.73
N GLY A 94 -10.44 -0.99 -22.16
CA GLY A 94 -9.99 -2.18 -21.43
C GLY A 94 -9.75 -1.97 -19.93
N VAL A 95 -9.22 -3.01 -19.28
CA VAL A 95 -8.91 -3.04 -17.84
C VAL A 95 -7.42 -3.24 -17.59
N PRO A 96 -6.85 -2.77 -16.46
CA PRO A 96 -7.49 -1.98 -15.40
C PRO A 96 -7.88 -0.58 -15.88
N ALA A 97 -9.00 -0.05 -15.37
CA ALA A 97 -9.42 1.32 -15.64
C ALA A 97 -10.10 1.95 -14.42
N TRP A 98 -9.95 3.27 -14.30
CA TRP A 98 -10.51 4.08 -13.23
C TRP A 98 -11.44 5.12 -13.82
N LYS A 99 -12.72 5.10 -13.43
CA LYS A 99 -13.66 6.16 -13.73
C LYS A 99 -13.82 7.04 -12.50
N ILE A 100 -13.34 8.27 -12.61
CA ILE A 100 -13.40 9.27 -11.54
C ILE A 100 -14.15 10.48 -12.11
N GLY A 101 -15.38 10.69 -11.64
CA GLY A 101 -16.28 11.66 -12.25
C GLY A 101 -16.55 11.35 -13.73
N ALA A 102 -16.29 12.33 -14.61
CA ALA A 102 -16.50 12.20 -16.05
C ALA A 102 -15.30 11.58 -16.80
N GLN A 103 -14.15 11.40 -16.14
CA GLN A 103 -12.93 10.96 -16.79
C GLN A 103 -12.65 9.48 -16.51
N THR A 104 -12.34 8.74 -17.57
CA THR A 104 -11.85 7.36 -17.47
C THR A 104 -10.35 7.34 -17.76
N SER A 105 -9.57 6.88 -16.79
CA SER A 105 -8.12 6.70 -16.89
C SER A 105 -7.77 5.23 -16.98
N TYR A 106 -7.00 4.85 -17.99
CA TYR A 106 -6.66 3.46 -18.27
C TYR A 106 -5.29 3.08 -17.72
N GLY A 107 -5.12 1.78 -17.45
CA GLY A 107 -3.88 1.19 -16.96
C GLY A 107 -3.73 1.26 -15.44
N VAL A 108 -2.61 0.70 -14.97
CA VAL A 108 -2.25 0.78 -13.56
C VAL A 108 -1.82 2.20 -13.23
N LYS A 109 -2.34 2.72 -12.13
CA LYS A 109 -2.09 4.06 -11.61
C LYS A 109 -1.43 3.94 -10.25
N GLN A 110 -0.35 4.68 -10.08
CA GLN A 110 0.30 4.81 -8.78
C GLN A 110 -0.62 5.59 -7.82
N LEU A 111 -0.44 5.43 -6.51
CA LEU A 111 -1.32 6.04 -5.51
C LEU A 111 -1.28 7.57 -5.59
N ASP A 112 -0.11 8.16 -5.83
CA ASP A 112 0.10 9.60 -6.04
C ASP A 112 -0.60 10.11 -7.30
N GLU A 113 -0.57 9.34 -8.38
CA GLU A 113 -1.32 9.67 -9.60
C GLU A 113 -2.83 9.64 -9.33
N LEU A 114 -3.33 8.62 -8.62
CA LEU A 114 -4.73 8.53 -8.21
C LEU A 114 -5.14 9.70 -7.31
N ILE A 115 -4.28 10.12 -6.38
CA ILE A 115 -4.46 11.32 -5.55
C ILE A 115 -4.58 12.57 -6.43
N SER A 116 -3.67 12.74 -7.39
CA SER A 116 -3.65 13.91 -8.27
C SER A 116 -4.89 13.99 -9.16
N ILE A 117 -5.34 12.88 -9.75
CA ILE A 117 -6.50 12.89 -10.66
C ILE A 117 -7.83 12.91 -9.92
N SER A 118 -7.88 12.32 -8.71
CA SER A 118 -9.09 12.35 -7.89
C SER A 118 -9.25 13.62 -7.08
N GLY A 119 -8.16 14.36 -6.83
CA GLY A 119 -8.16 15.49 -5.90
C GLY A 119 -8.51 15.05 -4.46
N CYS A 120 -8.03 13.86 -4.05
CA CYS A 120 -8.18 13.36 -2.70
C CYS A 120 -7.00 13.82 -1.84
N GLU A 121 -7.26 14.46 -0.70
CA GLU A 121 -6.22 14.76 0.28
C GLU A 121 -6.01 13.55 1.19
N VAL A 122 -4.86 12.89 1.07
CA VAL A 122 -4.39 11.94 2.08
C VAL A 122 -3.57 12.71 3.10
N LYS A 123 -4.10 12.82 4.32
CA LYS A 123 -3.41 13.37 5.49
C LYS A 123 -2.85 12.24 6.32
#